data_AF-A0A356PAN3-F1
#
_entry.id   AF-A0A356PAN3-F1
#
_cell.length_a   1.000
_cell.length_b   1.000
_cell.length_c   1.000
_cell.angle_alpha   90.00
_cell.angle_beta   90.00
_cell.angle_gamma   90.00
#
_symmetry.space_group_name_H-M   'P 1'
#
loop_
_entity.id
_entity.type
_entity.pdbx_description
1 polymer ?
#
loop_
_entity_poly.entity_id
_entity_poly.type
_entity_poly.pdbx_seq_one_letter_code
_entity_poly.pdbx_strand_id
1 'polypeptide(L)'
;MKVSLEWLRELVDVDQSAEELAETLTRGGIEVEEVVNLNKGFEKVVIGEIVSITKHPDADRLLVCAVNVGQGVITIVTAAQNLQVGDRVPAALVGSTLP
;
A
#
# COMPACT_ATOMS: atom_id res chain seq x y z
N MET A 1 -12.91 11.76 -12.97
CA MET A 1 -13.33 10.64 -12.08
C MET A 1 -12.26 9.56 -12.19
N LYS A 2 -11.88 8.88 -11.09
CA LYS A 2 -10.95 7.75 -11.14
C LYS A 2 -11.70 6.44 -10.94
N VAL A 3 -11.33 5.39 -11.67
CA VAL A 3 -11.92 4.07 -11.56
C VAL A 3 -10.81 3.01 -11.61
N SER A 4 -10.97 1.93 -10.84
CA SER A 4 -10.09 0.77 -10.92
C SER A 4 -10.44 -0.05 -12.15
N LEU A 5 -9.46 -0.35 -12.99
CA LEU A 5 -9.65 -1.24 -14.14
C LEU A 5 -10.09 -2.65 -13.70
N GLU A 6 -9.57 -3.12 -12.57
CA GLU A 6 -9.96 -4.43 -12.02
C GLU A 6 -11.44 -4.45 -11.61
N TRP A 7 -11.89 -3.37 -10.96
CA TRP A 7 -13.30 -3.26 -10.59
C TRP A 7 -14.22 -3.11 -11.81
N LEU A 8 -13.77 -2.41 -12.85
CA LEU A 8 -14.53 -2.29 -14.10
C LEU A 8 -14.71 -3.65 -14.78
N ARG A 9 -13.68 -4.51 -14.75
CA ARG A 9 -13.72 -5.88 -15.28
C ARG A 9 -14.73 -6.79 -14.58
N GLU A 10 -15.12 -6.48 -13.34
CA GLU A 10 -16.20 -7.22 -12.65
C GLU A 10 -17.59 -6.89 -13.21
N LEU A 11 -17.74 -5.75 -13.92
CA LEU A 11 -19.02 -5.26 -14.42
C LEU A 11 -19.20 -5.49 -15.92
N VAL A 12 -18.12 -5.48 -16.68
CA VAL A 12 -18.10 -5.62 -18.13
C VAL A 12 -16.83 -6.33 -18.58
N ASP A 13 -16.95 -7.14 -19.62
CA ASP A 13 -15.80 -7.85 -20.20
C ASP A 13 -14.85 -6.84 -20.88
N VAL A 14 -13.65 -6.71 -20.33
CA VAL A 14 -12.59 -5.83 -20.84
C VAL A 14 -11.26 -6.57 -20.90
N ASP A 15 -10.92 -7.03 -22.10
CA ASP A 15 -9.66 -7.75 -22.39
C ASP A 15 -8.49 -6.80 -22.72
N GLN A 16 -8.78 -5.51 -22.89
CA GLN A 16 -7.80 -4.49 -23.27
C GLN A 16 -6.87 -4.13 -22.10
N SER A 17 -5.66 -3.68 -22.43
CA SER A 17 -4.78 -2.98 -21.49
C SER A 17 -5.40 -1.64 -21.07
N ALA A 18 -4.88 -1.04 -19.98
CA ALA A 18 -5.40 0.22 -19.47
C ALA A 18 -5.25 1.36 -20.50
N GLU A 19 -4.14 1.35 -21.24
CA GLU A 19 -3.80 2.31 -22.28
C GLU A 19 -4.72 2.16 -23.51
N GLU A 20 -4.94 0.93 -23.98
CA GLU A 20 -5.86 0.66 -25.09
C GLU A 20 -7.31 1.01 -24.75
N LEU A 21 -7.73 0.71 -23.53
CA LEU A 21 -9.06 1.08 -23.05
C LEU A 21 -9.20 2.61 -22.99
N ALA A 22 -8.18 3.32 -22.50
CA ALA A 22 -8.19 4.78 -22.43
C ALA A 22 -8.35 5.42 -23.81
N GLU A 23 -7.65 4.91 -24.83
CA GLU A 23 -7.81 5.35 -26.21
C GLU A 23 -9.22 5.05 -26.75
N THR A 24 -9.75 3.86 -26.47
CA THR A 24 -11.08 3.43 -26.90
C THR A 24 -12.18 4.32 -26.33
N LEU A 25 -12.11 4.60 -25.02
CA LEU A 25 -13.04 5.49 -24.33
C LEU A 25 -12.95 6.91 -24.88
N THR A 26 -11.72 7.42 -25.07
CA THR A 26 -11.49 8.77 -25.59
C THR A 26 -12.06 8.93 -27.00
N ARG A 27 -11.86 7.94 -27.87
CA ARG A 27 -12.47 7.90 -29.21
C ARG A 27 -14.00 7.77 -29.17
N GLY A 28 -14.54 7.15 -28.14
CA GLY A 28 -15.97 7.05 -27.87
C GLY A 28 -16.59 8.33 -27.29
N GLY A 29 -15.80 9.38 -27.05
CA GLY A 29 -16.25 10.66 -26.50
C GLY A 29 -16.14 10.76 -24.98
N ILE A 30 -15.54 9.77 -24.31
CA ILE A 30 -15.26 9.78 -22.87
C ILE A 30 -13.76 10.03 -22.70
N GLU A 31 -13.38 11.27 -22.45
CA GLU A 31 -11.98 11.66 -22.28
C GLU A 31 -11.34 10.98 -21.05
N VAL A 32 -10.14 10.41 -21.26
CA VAL A 32 -9.31 9.84 -20.19
C VAL A 32 -8.06 10.69 -20.01
N GLU A 33 -8.01 11.44 -18.91
CA GLU A 33 -6.91 12.37 -18.61
C GLU A 33 -5.60 11.65 -18.24
N GLU A 34 -5.68 10.55 -17.49
CA GLU A 34 -4.51 9.82 -17.02
C GLU A 34 -4.79 8.32 -16.80
N VAL A 35 -3.74 7.52 -17.00
CA VAL A 35 -3.68 6.12 -16.59
C VAL A 35 -2.61 6.00 -15.50
N VAL A 36 -3.02 5.53 -14.32
CA VAL A 36 -2.13 5.45 -13.14
C VAL A 36 -1.87 4.00 -12.78
N ASN A 37 -0.63 3.55 -12.98
CA ASN A 37 -0.19 2.25 -12.49
C ASN A 37 0.21 2.35 -11.00
N LEU A 38 -0.56 1.71 -10.13
CA LEU A 38 -0.30 1.68 -8.69
C LEU A 38 0.85 0.73 -8.33
N ASN A 39 1.15 -0.29 -9.15
CA ASN A 39 2.24 -1.21 -8.91
C ASN A 39 3.53 -0.69 -9.57
N LYS A 40 4.21 0.21 -8.85
CA LYS A 40 5.53 0.72 -9.24
C LYS A 40 6.68 -0.20 -8.81
N GLY A 41 6.36 -1.39 -8.30
CA GLY A 41 7.30 -2.33 -7.71
C GLY A 41 7.57 -1.99 -6.25
N PHE A 42 7.39 -2.98 -5.38
CA PHE A 42 7.95 -2.99 -4.03
C PHE A 42 8.31 -4.43 -3.69
N GLU A 43 9.34 -4.61 -2.87
CA GLU A 43 9.83 -5.93 -2.49
C GLU A 43 9.98 -6.04 -0.98
N LYS A 44 9.71 -7.23 -0.45
CA LYS A 44 9.84 -7.56 0.99
C LYS A 44 9.01 -6.68 1.91
N VAL A 45 7.82 -6.27 1.45
CA VAL A 45 6.78 -5.69 2.30
C VAL A 45 5.79 -6.81 2.65
N VAL A 46 5.56 -7.00 3.94
CA VAL A 46 4.67 -8.04 4.47
C VAL A 46 3.62 -7.44 5.38
N ILE A 47 2.58 -8.20 5.71
CA ILE A 47 1.62 -7.79 6.73
C ILE A 47 2.20 -8.15 8.10
N GLY A 48 2.40 -7.15 8.95
CA GLY A 48 2.80 -7.31 10.34
C GLY A 48 1.67 -6.93 11.30
N GLU A 49 1.66 -7.53 12.49
CA GLU A 49 0.72 -7.21 13.56
C GLU A 49 1.45 -6.52 14.73
N ILE A 50 0.93 -5.41 15.22
CA ILE A 50 1.55 -4.67 16.33
C ILE A 50 1.28 -5.38 17.65
N VAL A 51 2.33 -5.87 18.29
CA VAL A 51 2.26 -6.59 19.57
C VAL A 51 2.34 -5.63 20.76
N SER A 52 3.17 -4.57 20.66
CA SER A 52 3.29 -3.56 21.70
C SER A 52 3.79 -2.23 21.13
N ILE A 53 3.46 -1.14 21.83
CA ILE A 53 3.87 0.22 21.50
C ILE A 53 4.38 0.88 22.78
N THR A 54 5.58 1.43 22.75
CA THR A 54 6.14 2.24 23.85
C THR A 54 6.68 3.57 23.30
N LYS A 55 6.77 4.59 24.15
CA LYS A 55 7.34 5.88 23.74
C LYS A 55 8.86 5.76 23.68
N HIS A 56 9.48 6.37 22.67
CA HIS A 56 10.94 6.39 22.56
C HIS A 56 11.55 7.20 23.73
N PRO A 57 12.59 6.67 24.42
CA PRO A 57 13.16 7.32 25.61
C PRO A 57 13.76 8.70 25.30
N ASP A 58 14.42 8.83 24.14
CA ASP A 58 15.14 10.05 23.75
C ASP A 58 14.40 10.93 22.71
N ALA A 59 13.16 10.58 22.34
CA ALA A 59 12.45 11.30 21.28
C ALA A 59 10.93 11.35 21.51
N ASP A 60 10.41 12.55 21.75
CA ASP A 60 9.01 12.74 22.12
C ASP A 60 7.99 12.37 21.03
N ARG A 61 8.41 12.42 19.77
CA ARG A 61 7.54 12.18 18.61
C ARG A 61 7.62 10.75 18.09
N LEU A 62 8.48 9.91 18.66
CA LEU A 62 8.73 8.56 18.17
C LEU A 62 8.14 7.51 19.11
N LEU A 63 7.66 6.44 18.50
CA LEU A 63 7.18 5.25 19.15
C LEU A 63 8.10 4.08 18.77
N VAL A 64 8.32 3.19 19.73
CA VAL A 64 9.02 1.92 19.55
C VAL A 64 7.94 0.84 19.53
N CYS A 65 7.71 0.25 18.36
CA CYS A 65 6.69 -0.76 18.15
C CYS A 65 7.34 -2.14 18.02
N ALA A 66 6.85 -3.12 18.76
CA ALA A 66 7.15 -4.53 18.50
C ALA A 66 6.11 -5.06 17.51
N VAL A 67 6.55 -5.56 16.36
CA VAL A 67 5.67 -5.98 15.25
C VAL A 67 5.97 -7.43 14.90
N ASN A 68 4.96 -8.30 14.97
CA ASN A 68 5.04 -9.68 14.51
C ASN A 68 4.85 -9.74 13.00
N VAL A 69 5.87 -10.18 12.26
CA VAL A 69 5.86 -10.28 10.79
C VAL A 69 5.70 -11.72 10.29
N GLY A 70 5.20 -12.61 11.14
CA GLY A 70 4.95 -14.03 10.84
C GLY A 70 6.18 -14.93 10.94
N GLN A 71 7.39 -14.38 10.71
CA GLN A 71 8.66 -15.08 10.91
C GLN A 71 9.32 -14.76 12.26
N GLY A 72 8.71 -13.87 13.05
CA GLY A 72 9.23 -13.40 14.32
C GLY A 72 8.73 -12.00 14.65
N VAL A 73 9.06 -11.54 15.85
CA VAL A 73 8.77 -10.16 16.29
C VAL A 73 10.01 -9.30 16.05
N ILE A 74 9.83 -8.19 15.36
CA ILE A 74 10.87 -7.19 15.11
C ILE A 74 10.51 -5.86 15.75
N THR A 75 11.51 -5.05 16.05
CA THR A 75 11.33 -3.70 16.60
C THR A 75 11.39 -2.68 15.47
N ILE A 76 10.34 -1.86 15.34
CA ILE A 76 10.25 -0.77 14.36
C ILE A 76 10.03 0.54 15.11
N VAL A 77 10.85 1.55 14.82
CA VAL A 77 10.65 2.91 15.33
C VAL A 77 9.84 3.71 14.30
N THR A 78 8.76 4.35 14.73
CA THR A 78 7.86 5.11 13.85
C THR A 78 7.37 6.38 14.51
N ALA A 79 7.08 7.40 13.69
CA ALA A 79 6.43 8.64 14.12
C ALA A 79 4.90 8.61 13.92
N ALA A 80 4.36 7.54 13.33
CA ALA A 80 2.93 7.41 13.08
C ALA A 80 2.14 7.34 14.39
N GLN A 81 1.15 8.22 14.54
CA GLN A 81 0.34 8.34 15.76
C GLN A 81 -1.00 7.60 15.68
N ASN A 82 -1.33 7.06 14.50
CA ASN A 82 -2.57 6.36 14.21
C ASN A 82 -2.43 4.83 14.34
N LEU A 83 -1.60 4.36 15.27
CA LEU A 83 -1.30 2.95 15.50
C LEU A 83 -1.85 2.48 16.85
N GLN A 84 -2.37 1.27 16.88
CA GLN A 84 -2.86 0.60 18.08
C GLN A 84 -2.30 -0.83 18.17
N VAL A 85 -2.21 -1.36 19.38
CA VAL A 85 -1.85 -2.77 19.59
C VAL A 85 -2.95 -3.66 18.98
N GLY A 86 -2.54 -4.65 18.19
CA GLY A 86 -3.41 -5.53 17.41
C GLY A 86 -3.61 -5.08 15.95
N ASP A 87 -3.18 -3.87 15.57
CA ASP A 87 -3.31 -3.41 14.19
C ASP A 87 -2.46 -4.26 13.24
N ARG A 88 -3.06 -4.64 12.10
CA ARG A 88 -2.36 -5.28 10.98
C ARG A 88 -1.95 -4.22 9.97
N VAL A 89 -0.65 -4.01 9.83
CA VAL A 89 -0.05 -2.93 9.03
C VAL A 89 0.95 -3.49 8.02
N PRO A 90 1.15 -2.82 6.87
CA PRO A 90 2.27 -3.15 5.99
C PRO A 90 3.59 -2.82 6.68
N ALA A 91 4.46 -3.80 6.80
CA ALA A 91 5.80 -3.69 7.38
C ALA A 91 6.85 -3.95 6.29
N ALA A 92 7.69 -2.94 6.04
CA ALA A 92 8.84 -3.05 5.15
C ALA A 92 10.01 -3.68 5.93
N LEU A 93 10.47 -4.87 5.49
CA LEU A 93 11.55 -5.58 6.15
C LEU A 93 12.92 -5.01 5.77
N VAL A 94 13.96 -5.30 6.54
CA VAL A 94 15.33 -4.88 6.22
C VAL A 94 15.71 -5.36 4.80
N GLY A 95 16.17 -4.42 3.97
CA GLY A 95 16.48 -4.68 2.56
C GLY A 95 15.27 -4.73 1.63
N SER A 96 14.13 -4.16 2.05
CA SER A 96 12.98 -3.86 1.19
C SER A 96 13.27 -2.73 0.21
N THR A 97 12.59 -2.75 -0.94
CA THR A 97 12.56 -1.66 -1.91
C THR A 97 11.14 -1.08 -1.94
N LEU A 98 11.03 0.24 -1.81
CA LEU A 98 9.76 0.97 -1.93
C LEU A 98 9.83 1.92 -3.15
N PRO A 99 8.72 2.15 -3.84
CA PRO A 99 8.64 3.05 -5.00
C PRO A 99 8.61 4.54 -4.64
#